data_AF-A0A7V1QTD6-F1
#
_entry.id   AF-A0A7V1QTD6-F1
#
_cell.length_a   1.000
_cell.length_b   1.000
_cell.length_c   1.000
_cell.angle_alpha   90.00
_cell.angle_beta   90.00
_cell.angle_gamma   90.00
#
_symmetry.space_group_name_H-M   'P 1'
#
loop_
_entity.id
_entity.type
_entity.pdbx_description
1 polymer ?
#
loop_
_entity_poly.entity_id
_entity_poly.type
_entity_poly.pdbx_seq_one_letter_code
_entity_poly.pdbx_strand_id
1 'polypeptide(L)'
;MSNATEAIQRHHAEILARLSEQVQLLVERRPEADPAALADLLTQELMPHAVGEERFLYPAVEPLIRAHGTATATMSLDHRVIADYIVAITQTAQQLAAAPPEPPVRAEMRDRLVRLALQLEAVLRLHLRKEEEVYLPLFARYLSAEEQQRVLDGMHAVQLGDAPAGGEVLDVRPLPPAQRHERIFQTFAALPPGASFVLINDHDPKPLYYQFMHEHPGAFTWEYEERGPTAWRVRIGKVPTAT
;
A
#
# COMPACT_ATOMS: atom_id res chain seq x y z
N MET A 1 -7.27 -19.91 15.02
CA MET A 1 -5.85 -19.74 14.64
C MET A 1 -5.01 -20.45 15.70
N SER A 2 -3.73 -20.71 15.48
CA SER A 2 -2.92 -21.39 16.52
C SER A 2 -2.62 -20.43 17.67
N ASN A 3 -2.52 -20.94 18.90
CA ASN A 3 -2.15 -20.17 20.10
C ASN A 3 -0.82 -19.39 19.90
N ALA A 4 0.12 -19.96 19.13
CA ALA A 4 1.40 -19.32 18.84
C ALA A 4 1.28 -18.09 17.92
N THR A 5 0.46 -18.17 16.88
CA THR A 5 0.23 -17.04 15.96
C THR A 5 -0.40 -15.85 16.69
N GLU A 6 -1.42 -16.12 17.51
CA GLU A 6 -2.09 -15.09 18.31
C GLU A 6 -1.16 -14.48 19.36
N ALA A 7 -0.27 -15.28 19.96
CA ALA A 7 0.74 -14.78 20.88
C ALA A 7 1.73 -13.83 20.20
N ILE A 8 2.23 -14.17 19.00
CA ILE A 8 3.13 -13.31 18.22
C ILE A 8 2.42 -12.00 17.84
N GLN A 9 1.18 -12.08 17.35
CA GLN A 9 0.41 -10.88 16.98
C GLN A 9 0.15 -9.95 18.17
N ARG A 10 -0.18 -10.48 19.35
CA ARG A 10 -0.32 -9.67 20.56
C ARG A 10 1.00 -9.01 20.94
N HIS A 11 2.10 -9.76 20.91
CA HIS A 11 3.42 -9.22 21.21
C HIS A 11 3.83 -8.10 20.24
N HIS A 12 3.56 -8.25 18.94
CA HIS A 12 3.76 -7.19 17.95
C HIS A 12 2.93 -5.94 18.25
N ALA A 13 1.66 -6.12 18.61
CA ALA A 13 0.78 -5.00 18.97
C ALA A 13 1.29 -4.25 20.22
N GLU A 14 1.79 -4.98 21.22
CA GLU A 14 2.37 -4.41 22.44
C GLU A 14 3.64 -3.60 22.17
N ILE A 15 4.58 -4.13 21.37
CA ILE A 15 5.80 -3.42 20.96
C ILE A 15 5.44 -2.12 20.23
N LEU A 16 4.54 -2.22 19.25
CA LEU A 16 4.15 -1.07 18.43
C LEU A 16 3.44 0.01 19.24
N ALA A 17 2.54 -0.38 20.15
CA ALA A 17 1.82 0.55 21.02
C ALA A 17 2.79 1.35 21.90
N ARG A 18 3.74 0.66 22.54
CA ARG A 18 4.75 1.29 23.41
C ARG A 18 5.72 2.17 22.64
N LEU A 19 6.17 1.74 21.46
CA LEU A 19 7.01 2.58 20.60
C LEU A 19 6.27 3.85 20.17
N SER A 20 5.00 3.71 19.77
CA SER A 20 4.17 4.85 19.33
C SER A 20 3.95 5.85 20.46
N GLU A 21 3.70 5.37 21.68
CA GLU A 21 3.58 6.21 22.88
C GLU A 21 4.86 7.00 23.14
N GLN A 22 6.03 6.34 23.18
CA GLN A 22 7.32 7.01 23.40
C GLN A 22 7.63 8.05 22.32
N VAL A 23 7.35 7.74 21.05
CA VAL A 23 7.51 8.69 19.94
C VAL A 23 6.59 9.89 20.12
N GLN A 24 5.33 9.67 20.51
CA GLN A 24 4.37 10.76 20.70
C GLN A 24 4.80 11.69 21.84
N LEU A 25 5.24 11.15 22.98
CA LEU A 25 5.76 11.94 24.10
C LEU A 25 6.93 12.84 23.67
N LEU A 26 7.86 12.31 22.87
CA LEU A 26 9.00 13.08 22.34
C LEU A 26 8.56 14.17 21.36
N VAL A 27 7.67 13.85 20.42
CA VAL A 27 7.17 14.80 19.41
C VAL A 27 6.42 15.95 20.08
N GLU A 28 5.59 15.66 21.07
CA GLU A 28 4.81 16.64 21.83
C GLU A 28 5.65 17.38 22.90
N ARG A 29 6.94 17.04 23.05
CA ARG A 29 7.87 17.62 24.05
C ARG A 29 7.31 17.52 25.48
N ARG A 30 6.69 16.38 25.78
CA ARG A 30 6.03 16.12 27.07
C ARG A 30 7.10 15.92 28.16
N PRO A 31 6.88 16.42 29.39
CA PRO A 31 7.83 16.20 30.49
C PRO A 31 7.98 14.72 30.86
N GLU A 32 7.00 13.88 30.51
CA GLU A 32 7.03 12.43 30.69
C GLU A 32 7.90 11.70 29.65
N ALA A 33 8.43 12.40 28.64
CA ALA A 33 9.30 11.79 27.65
C ALA A 33 10.63 11.34 28.28
N ASP A 34 10.92 10.05 28.18
CA ASP A 34 12.14 9.45 28.70
C ASP A 34 12.96 8.81 27.56
N PRO A 35 13.99 9.51 27.06
CA PRO A 35 14.87 8.97 26.02
C PRO A 35 15.58 7.68 26.42
N ALA A 36 15.84 7.45 27.71
CA ALA A 36 16.45 6.22 28.18
C ALA A 36 15.47 5.05 28.09
N ALA A 37 14.21 5.25 28.50
CA ALA A 37 13.16 4.25 28.34
C ALA A 37 12.92 3.87 26.87
N LEU A 38 12.98 4.84 25.95
CA LEU A 38 12.94 4.54 24.51
C LEU A 38 14.15 3.70 24.09
N ALA A 39 15.37 4.07 24.50
CA ALA A 39 16.57 3.31 24.17
C ALA A 39 16.51 1.86 24.69
N ASP A 40 15.97 1.67 25.90
CA ASP A 40 15.77 0.34 26.49
C ASP A 40 14.74 -0.48 25.71
N LEU A 41 13.59 0.11 25.34
CA LEU A 41 12.60 -0.55 24.49
C LEU A 41 13.21 -1.02 23.17
N LEU A 42 14.02 -0.16 22.53
CA LEU A 42 14.66 -0.49 21.25
C LEU A 42 15.71 -1.60 21.41
N THR A 43 16.54 -1.54 22.44
CA THR A 43 17.70 -2.44 22.58
C THR A 43 17.39 -3.75 23.30
N GLN A 44 16.45 -3.74 24.24
CA GLN A 44 16.13 -4.90 25.08
C GLN A 44 14.89 -5.67 24.60
N GLU A 45 14.06 -5.07 23.73
CA GLU A 45 12.85 -5.72 23.23
C GLU A 45 12.81 -5.81 21.72
N LEU A 46 12.86 -4.68 21.01
CA LEU A 46 12.74 -4.68 19.56
C LEU A 46 13.91 -5.42 18.87
N MET A 47 15.14 -5.16 19.30
CA MET A 47 16.32 -5.84 18.74
C MET A 47 16.32 -7.36 19.02
N PRO A 48 16.13 -7.83 20.26
CA PRO A 48 16.01 -9.26 20.53
C PRO A 48 14.86 -9.93 19.81
N HIS A 49 13.72 -9.24 19.63
CA HIS A 49 12.60 -9.72 18.83
C HIS A 49 13.02 -9.99 17.38
N ALA A 50 13.62 -8.99 16.71
CA ALA A 50 14.08 -9.12 15.33
C ALA A 50 15.13 -10.23 15.15
N VAL A 51 16.11 -10.30 16.06
CA VAL A 51 17.12 -11.38 16.07
C VAL A 51 16.47 -12.75 16.28
N GLY A 52 15.43 -12.82 17.11
CA GLY A 52 14.64 -14.04 17.31
C GLY A 52 13.94 -14.50 16.04
N GLU A 53 13.34 -13.57 15.29
CA GLU A 53 12.73 -13.88 13.99
C GLU A 53 13.75 -14.42 13.00
N GLU A 54 14.92 -13.76 12.87
CA GLU A 54 16.01 -14.20 12.00
C GLU A 54 16.54 -15.59 12.35
N ARG A 55 16.68 -15.88 13.64
CA ARG A 55 17.29 -17.13 14.12
C ARG A 55 16.33 -18.31 14.10
N PHE A 56 15.03 -18.08 14.29
CA PHE A 56 14.07 -19.15 14.52
C PHE A 56 12.89 -19.13 13.56
N LEU A 57 12.25 -17.97 13.36
CA LEU A 57 11.03 -17.89 12.54
C LEU A 57 11.36 -18.04 11.05
N TYR A 58 12.30 -17.25 10.53
CA TYR A 58 12.63 -17.25 9.10
C TYR A 58 13.10 -18.61 8.59
N PRO A 59 14.00 -19.35 9.29
CA PRO A 59 14.36 -20.71 8.88
C PRO A 59 13.18 -21.69 8.84
N ALA A 60 12.18 -21.50 9.72
CA ALA A 60 10.99 -22.35 9.75
C ALA A 60 10.00 -22.03 8.61
N VAL A 61 9.89 -20.76 8.20
CA VAL A 61 8.95 -20.34 7.15
C VAL A 61 9.54 -20.32 5.74
N GLU A 62 10.86 -20.20 5.58
CA GLU A 62 11.53 -20.15 4.27
C GLU A 62 11.16 -21.32 3.34
N PRO A 63 11.17 -22.60 3.78
CA PRO A 63 10.74 -23.71 2.93
C PRO A 63 9.25 -23.63 2.56
N LEU A 64 8.41 -23.08 3.45
CA LEU A 64 6.98 -22.91 3.21
C LEU A 64 6.72 -21.80 2.20
N ILE A 65 7.47 -20.70 2.24
CA ILE A 65 7.39 -19.64 1.22
C ILE A 65 7.75 -20.19 -0.15
N ARG A 66 8.79 -21.03 -0.24
CA ARG A 66 9.15 -21.68 -1.51
C ARG A 66 8.06 -22.62 -2.04
N ALA A 67 7.39 -23.34 -1.15
CA ALA A 67 6.39 -24.35 -1.52
C ALA A 67 4.98 -23.76 -1.78
N HIS A 68 4.61 -22.69 -1.05
CA HIS A 68 3.23 -22.21 -0.96
C HIS A 68 3.09 -20.69 -1.05
N GLY A 69 4.18 -19.95 -0.96
CA GLY A 69 4.18 -18.49 -0.93
C GLY A 69 4.51 -17.84 -2.27
N THR A 70 4.43 -16.51 -2.28
CA THR A 70 4.93 -15.68 -3.36
C THR A 70 6.13 -14.90 -2.83
N ALA A 71 7.33 -15.13 -3.40
CA ALA A 71 8.57 -14.54 -2.90
C ALA A 71 8.56 -12.99 -2.85
N THR A 72 7.78 -12.36 -3.74
CA THR A 72 7.62 -10.90 -3.81
C THR A 72 6.44 -10.36 -2.98
N ALA A 73 5.73 -11.20 -2.22
CA ALA A 73 4.56 -10.77 -1.44
C ALA A 73 4.88 -9.69 -0.40
N THR A 74 6.09 -9.72 0.18
CA THR A 74 6.57 -8.69 1.12
C THR A 74 6.76 -7.34 0.44
N MET A 75 7.21 -7.32 -0.82
CA MET A 75 7.31 -6.09 -1.61
C MET A 75 5.96 -5.55 -2.03
N SER A 76 5.02 -6.43 -2.38
CA SER A 76 3.63 -6.02 -2.61
C SER A 76 2.98 -5.44 -1.34
N LEU A 77 3.38 -5.90 -0.15
CA LEU A 77 2.95 -5.28 1.11
C LEU A 77 3.56 -3.89 1.28
N ASP A 78 4.86 -3.72 1.04
CA ASP A 78 5.51 -2.41 1.05
C ASP A 78 4.79 -1.42 0.12
N HIS A 79 4.46 -1.83 -1.11
CA HIS A 79 3.71 -1.00 -2.06
C HIS A 79 2.34 -0.58 -1.54
N ARG A 80 1.60 -1.46 -0.85
CA ARG A 80 0.31 -1.11 -0.21
C ARG A 80 0.50 -0.06 0.88
N VAL A 81 1.53 -0.21 1.73
CA VAL A 81 1.83 0.76 2.79
C VAL A 81 2.26 2.11 2.21
N ILE A 82 3.11 2.12 1.18
CA ILE A 82 3.50 3.33 0.45
C ILE A 82 2.27 4.03 -0.13
N ALA A 83 1.37 3.26 -0.74
CA ALA A 83 0.11 3.72 -1.27
C ALA A 83 -0.79 4.40 -0.23
N ASP A 84 -0.93 3.79 0.95
CA ASP A 84 -1.72 4.32 2.07
C ASP A 84 -1.15 5.66 2.57
N TYR A 85 0.19 5.74 2.71
CA TYR A 85 0.85 7.00 3.05
C TYR A 85 0.63 8.09 1.99
N ILE A 86 0.73 7.76 0.69
CA ILE A 86 0.48 8.74 -0.38
C ILE A 86 -0.94 9.30 -0.28
N VAL A 87 -1.94 8.45 -0.01
CA VAL A 87 -3.33 8.89 0.20
C VAL A 87 -3.42 9.82 1.41
N ALA A 88 -2.90 9.40 2.56
CA ALA A 88 -2.97 10.18 3.79
C ALA A 88 -2.26 11.55 3.66
N ILE A 89 -1.10 11.59 3.00
CA ILE A 89 -0.34 12.81 2.72
C ILE A 89 -1.14 13.73 1.81
N THR A 90 -1.66 13.19 0.70
CA THR A 90 -2.41 13.98 -0.30
C THR A 90 -3.68 14.57 0.32
N GLN A 91 -4.43 13.77 1.09
CA GLN A 91 -5.61 14.23 1.81
C GLN A 91 -5.25 15.31 2.85
N THR A 92 -4.20 15.12 3.63
CA THR A 92 -3.75 16.09 4.63
C THR A 92 -3.32 17.41 3.97
N ALA A 93 -2.61 17.33 2.84
CA ALA A 93 -2.20 18.51 2.07
C ALA A 93 -3.41 19.26 1.48
N GLN A 94 -4.39 18.55 0.93
CA GLN A 94 -5.65 19.13 0.44
C GLN A 94 -6.45 19.80 1.56
N GLN A 95 -6.57 19.14 2.71
CA GLN A 95 -7.24 19.70 3.89
C GLN A 95 -6.53 20.97 4.38
N LEU A 96 -5.19 20.96 4.45
CA LEU A 96 -4.40 22.14 4.84
C LEU A 96 -4.55 23.29 3.84
N ALA A 97 -4.68 22.99 2.54
CA ALA A 97 -4.93 24.01 1.51
C ALA A 97 -6.33 24.63 1.65
N ALA A 98 -7.34 23.82 1.98
CA ALA A 98 -8.72 24.26 2.18
C ALA A 98 -8.99 24.85 3.58
N ALA A 99 -8.11 24.61 4.56
CA ALA A 99 -8.33 25.00 5.95
C ALA A 99 -8.34 26.53 6.12
N PRO A 100 -9.27 27.06 6.94
CA PRO A 100 -9.30 28.48 7.28
C PRO A 100 -8.02 28.90 8.03
N PRO A 101 -7.68 30.20 8.07
CA PRO A 101 -6.36 30.69 8.46
C PRO A 101 -6.05 30.55 9.97
N GLU A 102 -6.92 29.93 10.77
CA GLU A 102 -6.69 29.75 12.21
C GLU A 102 -5.37 29.00 12.47
N PRO A 103 -4.43 29.62 13.21
CA PRO A 103 -3.11 29.05 13.46
C PRO A 103 -3.10 27.63 14.07
N PRO A 104 -3.92 27.28 15.09
CA PRO A 104 -3.78 25.98 15.76
C PRO A 104 -4.16 24.79 14.87
N VAL A 105 -5.25 24.90 14.09
CA VAL A 105 -5.70 23.81 13.19
C VAL A 105 -4.69 23.59 12.06
N ARG A 106 -4.18 24.68 11.47
CA ARG A 106 -3.17 24.61 10.41
C ARG A 106 -1.84 24.08 10.92
N ALA A 107 -1.44 24.40 12.16
CA ALA A 107 -0.22 23.86 12.77
C ALA A 107 -0.32 22.34 12.95
N GLU A 108 -1.42 21.85 13.52
CA GLU A 108 -1.64 20.41 13.72
C GLU A 108 -1.63 19.63 12.39
N MET A 109 -2.29 20.16 11.36
CA MET A 109 -2.28 19.56 10.01
C MET A 109 -0.88 19.55 9.39
N ARG A 110 -0.07 20.61 9.58
CA ARG A 110 1.33 20.65 9.13
C ARG A 110 2.17 19.61 9.85
N ASP A 111 2.02 19.50 11.17
CA ASP A 111 2.77 18.53 11.97
C ASP A 111 2.42 17.09 11.55
N ARG A 112 1.13 16.83 11.30
CA ARG A 112 0.67 15.56 10.74
C ARG A 112 1.30 15.28 9.37
N LEU A 113 1.30 16.27 8.47
CA LEU A 113 1.88 16.14 7.13
C LEU A 113 3.38 15.82 7.20
N VAL A 114 4.13 16.51 8.06
CA VAL A 114 5.56 16.26 8.30
C VAL A 114 5.78 14.83 8.81
N ARG A 115 5.00 14.38 9.81
CA ARG A 115 5.11 13.01 10.33
C ARG A 115 4.87 11.96 9.24
N LEU A 116 3.78 12.09 8.48
CA LEU A 116 3.45 11.15 7.40
C LEU A 116 4.53 11.13 6.32
N ALA A 117 5.09 12.30 5.96
CA ALA A 117 6.14 12.40 4.96
C ALA A 117 7.44 11.71 5.41
N LEU A 118 7.86 11.91 6.66
CA LEU A 118 9.04 11.25 7.23
C LEU A 118 8.85 9.73 7.33
N GLN A 119 7.65 9.27 7.71
CA GLN A 119 7.33 7.84 7.75
C GLN A 119 7.35 7.21 6.35
N LEU A 120 6.75 7.87 5.36
CA LEU A 120 6.81 7.42 3.97
C LEU A 120 8.25 7.38 3.45
N GLU A 121 9.05 8.42 3.72
CA GLU A 121 10.45 8.48 3.30
C GLU A 121 11.25 7.30 3.86
N ALA A 122 11.05 6.97 5.14
CA ALA A 122 11.71 5.81 5.76
C ALA A 122 11.32 4.48 5.10
N VAL A 123 10.02 4.27 4.84
CA VAL A 123 9.51 3.06 4.16
C VAL A 123 10.04 2.99 2.73
N LEU A 124 9.99 4.09 1.98
CA LEU A 124 10.44 4.11 0.58
C LEU A 124 11.94 3.86 0.46
N ARG A 125 12.76 4.43 1.35
CA ARG A 125 14.20 4.14 1.38
C ARG A 125 14.48 2.66 1.62
N LEU A 126 13.79 2.04 2.58
CA LEU A 126 13.92 0.60 2.83
C LEU A 126 13.46 -0.22 1.63
N HIS A 127 12.33 0.15 1.03
CA HIS A 127 11.76 -0.51 -0.14
C HIS A 127 12.74 -0.52 -1.33
N LEU A 128 13.25 0.66 -1.71
CA LEU A 128 14.21 0.79 -2.81
C LEU A 128 15.49 0.02 -2.52
N ARG A 129 15.98 0.05 -1.28
CA ARG A 129 17.16 -0.73 -0.86
C ARG A 129 16.96 -2.24 -1.03
N LYS A 130 15.76 -2.78 -0.75
CA LYS A 130 15.45 -4.19 -1.01
C LYS A 130 15.54 -4.52 -2.51
N GLU A 131 15.03 -3.64 -3.38
CA GLU A 131 15.14 -3.84 -4.83
C GLU A 131 16.60 -3.80 -5.28
N GLU A 132 17.35 -2.79 -4.87
CA GLU A 132 18.75 -2.58 -5.25
C GLU A 132 19.69 -3.69 -4.75
N GLU A 133 19.51 -4.14 -3.51
CA GLU A 133 20.43 -5.10 -2.88
C GLU A 133 20.03 -6.55 -3.09
N VAL A 134 18.74 -6.84 -3.34
CA VAL A 134 18.24 -8.22 -3.46
C VAL A 134 17.76 -8.54 -4.87
N TYR A 135 16.98 -7.67 -5.51
CA TYR A 135 16.30 -8.01 -6.77
C TYR A 135 17.15 -7.68 -8.00
N LEU A 136 17.70 -6.46 -8.06
CA LEU A 136 18.52 -6.03 -9.19
C LEU A 136 19.76 -6.92 -9.42
N PRO A 137 20.44 -7.47 -8.39
CA PRO A 137 21.53 -8.41 -8.62
C PRO A 137 21.07 -9.71 -9.29
N LEU A 138 19.86 -10.21 -8.96
CA LEU A 138 19.28 -11.38 -9.60
C LEU A 138 18.86 -11.07 -11.04
N PHE A 139 18.19 -9.93 -11.24
CA PHE A 139 17.79 -9.43 -12.55
C PHE A 139 18.98 -9.31 -13.50
N ALA A 140 20.06 -8.65 -13.04
CA ALA A 140 21.28 -8.46 -13.82
C ALA A 140 22.01 -9.77 -14.12
N ARG A 141 22.00 -10.73 -13.19
CA ARG A 141 22.74 -11.99 -13.30
C ARG A 141 22.04 -13.05 -14.15
N TYR A 142 20.71 -13.11 -14.10
CA TYR A 142 19.96 -14.25 -14.62
C TYR A 142 19.08 -13.94 -15.83
N LEU A 143 18.77 -12.66 -16.11
CA LEU A 143 18.04 -12.29 -17.34
C LEU A 143 19.01 -11.83 -18.43
N SER A 144 18.66 -12.13 -19.69
CA SER A 144 19.36 -11.63 -20.87
C SER A 144 19.14 -10.12 -21.05
N ALA A 145 20.02 -9.43 -21.78
CA ALA A 145 19.88 -8.00 -22.05
C ALA A 145 18.55 -7.65 -22.73
N GLU A 146 18.05 -8.52 -23.62
CA GLU A 146 16.75 -8.32 -24.27
C GLU A 146 15.58 -8.44 -23.29
N GLU A 147 15.61 -9.42 -22.39
CA GLU A 147 14.60 -9.57 -21.33
C GLU A 147 14.64 -8.38 -20.37
N GLN A 148 15.84 -7.94 -19.99
CA GLN A 148 16.00 -6.77 -19.14
C GLN A 148 15.40 -5.52 -19.79
N GLN A 149 15.70 -5.29 -21.07
CA GLN A 149 15.14 -4.17 -21.82
C GLN A 149 13.61 -4.26 -21.92
N ARG A 150 13.05 -5.45 -22.19
CA ARG A 150 11.59 -5.65 -22.20
C ARG A 150 10.94 -5.29 -20.87
N VAL A 151 11.58 -5.64 -19.75
CA VAL A 151 11.06 -5.29 -18.42
C VAL A 151 11.13 -3.78 -18.19
N LEU A 152 12.25 -3.14 -18.51
CA LEU A 152 12.40 -1.67 -18.38
C LEU A 152 11.39 -0.91 -19.24
N ASP A 153 11.21 -1.35 -20.49
CA ASP A 153 10.22 -0.79 -21.40
C ASP A 153 8.81 -0.98 -20.82
N GLY A 154 8.50 -2.17 -20.29
CA GLY A 154 7.23 -2.44 -19.62
C GLY A 154 7.00 -1.54 -18.40
N MET A 155 8.01 -1.33 -17.56
CA MET A 155 7.90 -0.46 -16.37
C MET A 155 7.63 1.01 -16.72
N HIS A 156 8.23 1.52 -17.81
CA HIS A 156 8.04 2.90 -18.25
C HIS A 156 6.82 3.09 -19.18
N ALA A 157 6.42 2.03 -19.89
CA ALA A 157 5.23 2.00 -20.75
C ALA A 157 3.93 1.87 -19.94
N VAL A 158 4.01 1.56 -18.64
CA VAL A 158 2.92 1.84 -17.69
C VAL A 158 2.82 3.38 -17.50
N GLN A 159 2.44 4.07 -18.57
CA GLN A 159 1.72 5.32 -18.46
C GLN A 159 0.32 4.95 -18.01
N LEU A 160 -0.14 5.59 -16.94
CA LEU A 160 -1.53 5.48 -16.50
C LEU A 160 -2.44 6.14 -17.57
N GLY A 161 -2.71 5.50 -18.71
CA GLY A 161 -3.58 6.13 -19.72
C GLY A 161 -3.81 5.56 -21.12
N ASP A 162 -3.24 4.45 -21.63
CA ASP A 162 -3.46 4.09 -23.06
C ASP A 162 -3.83 2.61 -23.34
N ALA A 163 -5.11 2.37 -23.73
CA ALA A 163 -5.64 1.49 -24.82
C ALA A 163 -7.13 1.06 -24.61
N PRO A 164 -7.81 0.42 -25.59
CA PRO A 164 -8.96 0.93 -26.36
C PRO A 164 -10.36 0.84 -25.70
N ALA A 165 -11.22 1.84 -25.95
CA ALA A 165 -12.62 1.96 -25.53
C ALA A 165 -13.52 0.79 -26.01
N GLY A 166 -14.17 0.06 -25.10
CA GLY A 166 -15.11 -1.00 -25.48
C GLY A 166 -15.59 -1.95 -24.36
N GLY A 167 -15.80 -1.46 -23.14
CA GLY A 167 -16.49 -2.19 -22.07
C GLY A 167 -17.83 -1.54 -21.72
N GLU A 168 -18.75 -2.30 -21.11
CA GLU A 168 -20.02 -1.77 -20.58
C GLU A 168 -19.75 -0.64 -19.57
N VAL A 169 -20.50 0.46 -19.60
CA VAL A 169 -20.23 1.64 -18.77
C VAL A 169 -21.10 1.62 -17.50
N LEU A 170 -20.47 1.64 -16.33
CA LEU A 170 -21.10 1.79 -15.03
C LEU A 170 -20.88 3.21 -14.50
N ASP A 171 -21.88 4.08 -14.64
CA ASP A 171 -21.87 5.42 -14.05
C ASP A 171 -22.47 5.40 -12.64
N VAL A 172 -21.65 5.64 -11.61
CA VAL A 172 -22.07 5.61 -10.20
C VAL A 172 -22.35 6.99 -9.61
N ARG A 173 -22.13 8.07 -10.38
CA ARG A 173 -22.44 9.45 -9.96
C ARG A 173 -23.90 9.65 -9.53
N PRO A 174 -24.93 9.06 -10.21
CA PRO A 174 -26.31 9.22 -9.78
C PRO A 174 -26.69 8.35 -8.55
N LEU A 175 -25.83 7.43 -8.12
CA LEU A 175 -26.10 6.53 -7.01
C LEU A 175 -25.76 7.18 -5.66
N PRO A 176 -26.55 6.92 -4.59
CA PRO A 176 -26.20 7.29 -3.23
C PRO A 176 -24.83 6.70 -2.83
N PRO A 177 -23.96 7.42 -2.09
CA PRO A 177 -22.61 6.96 -1.75
C PRO A 177 -22.55 5.56 -1.12
N ALA A 178 -23.52 5.23 -0.27
CA ALA A 178 -23.62 3.92 0.37
C ALA A 178 -23.84 2.75 -0.61
N GLN A 179 -24.45 3.01 -1.77
CA GLN A 179 -24.78 1.99 -2.77
C GLN A 179 -23.70 1.83 -3.85
N ARG A 180 -22.75 2.78 -3.94
CA ARG A 180 -21.71 2.79 -5.00
C ARG A 180 -20.80 1.58 -4.90
N HIS A 181 -20.22 1.33 -3.72
CA HIS A 181 -19.31 0.20 -3.51
C HIS A 181 -20.00 -1.14 -3.81
N GLU A 182 -21.17 -1.36 -3.23
CA GLU A 182 -21.95 -2.59 -3.45
C GLU A 182 -22.19 -2.83 -4.95
N ARG A 183 -22.66 -1.82 -5.68
CA ARG A 183 -22.93 -1.93 -7.12
C ARG A 183 -21.68 -2.24 -7.93
N ILE A 184 -20.53 -1.64 -7.58
CA ILE A 184 -19.26 -1.84 -8.30
C ILE A 184 -18.75 -3.28 -8.11
N PHE A 185 -18.72 -3.78 -6.87
CA PHE A 185 -18.27 -5.14 -6.59
C PHE A 185 -19.23 -6.21 -7.15
N GLN A 186 -20.54 -5.95 -7.13
CA GLN A 186 -21.52 -6.81 -7.80
C GLN A 186 -21.26 -6.88 -9.32
N THR A 187 -21.02 -5.74 -9.97
CA THR A 187 -20.69 -5.70 -11.40
C THR A 187 -19.40 -6.48 -11.68
N PHE A 188 -18.37 -6.30 -10.87
CA PHE A 188 -17.11 -7.05 -11.03
C PHE A 188 -17.26 -8.56 -10.80
N ALA A 189 -18.01 -8.96 -9.77
CA ALA A 189 -18.28 -10.37 -9.49
C ALA A 189 -18.98 -11.07 -10.66
N ALA A 190 -19.91 -10.37 -11.31
CA ALA A 190 -20.67 -10.86 -12.47
C ALA A 190 -19.86 -10.92 -13.79
N LEU A 191 -18.70 -10.27 -13.88
CA LEU A 191 -17.88 -10.30 -15.10
C LEU A 191 -17.39 -11.73 -15.42
N PRO A 192 -17.52 -12.19 -16.68
CA PRO A 192 -16.76 -13.34 -17.17
C PRO A 192 -15.24 -13.09 -17.09
N PRO A 193 -14.41 -14.14 -16.94
CA PRO A 193 -12.96 -14.01 -17.08
C PRO A 193 -12.58 -13.38 -18.44
N GLY A 194 -11.67 -12.40 -18.42
CA GLY A 194 -11.25 -11.65 -19.60
C GLY A 194 -12.17 -10.48 -19.99
N ALA A 195 -13.33 -10.32 -19.35
CA ALA A 195 -14.23 -9.19 -19.59
C ALA A 195 -13.87 -7.97 -18.73
N SER A 196 -14.34 -6.79 -19.14
CA SER A 196 -14.15 -5.53 -18.39
C SER A 196 -15.35 -4.59 -18.52
N PHE A 197 -15.46 -3.66 -17.57
CA PHE A 197 -16.43 -2.55 -17.60
C PHE A 197 -15.72 -1.23 -17.28
N VAL A 198 -16.32 -0.09 -17.66
CA VAL A 198 -15.81 1.26 -17.38
C VAL A 198 -16.61 1.89 -16.24
N LEU A 199 -15.98 2.11 -15.10
CA LEU A 199 -16.50 2.89 -13.99
C LEU A 199 -16.38 4.39 -14.28
N ILE A 200 -17.47 5.14 -14.15
CA ILE A 200 -17.47 6.62 -14.09
C ILE A 200 -17.75 7.05 -12.65
N ASN A 201 -16.80 7.78 -12.05
CA ASN A 201 -16.91 8.31 -10.69
C ASN A 201 -16.80 9.85 -10.67
N ASP A 202 -17.33 10.48 -9.61
CA ASP A 202 -17.26 11.93 -9.40
C ASP A 202 -15.94 12.41 -8.78
N HIS A 203 -15.10 11.48 -8.32
CA HIS A 203 -13.76 11.73 -7.79
C HIS A 203 -12.82 10.58 -8.17
N ASP A 204 -11.52 10.74 -7.93
CA ASP A 204 -10.53 9.69 -8.18
C ASP A 204 -10.86 8.43 -7.35
N PRO A 205 -11.17 7.28 -7.97
CA PRO A 205 -11.51 6.04 -7.27
C PRO A 205 -10.29 5.33 -6.67
N LYS A 206 -9.24 6.07 -6.31
CA LYS A 206 -8.01 5.52 -5.71
C LYS A 206 -8.26 4.67 -4.45
N PRO A 207 -9.15 5.03 -3.51
CA PRO A 207 -9.48 4.15 -2.39
C PRO A 207 -10.08 2.80 -2.84
N LEU A 208 -10.92 2.84 -3.87
CA LEU A 208 -11.56 1.66 -4.44
C LEU A 208 -10.52 0.75 -5.14
N TYR A 209 -9.54 1.32 -5.85
CA TYR A 209 -8.41 0.56 -6.39
C TYR A 209 -7.70 -0.27 -5.31
N TYR A 210 -7.41 0.33 -4.16
CA TYR A 210 -6.76 -0.39 -3.07
C TYR A 210 -7.66 -1.45 -2.43
N GLN A 211 -8.96 -1.21 -2.38
CA GLN A 211 -9.93 -2.22 -1.94
C GLN A 211 -9.92 -3.44 -2.89
N PHE A 212 -9.90 -3.21 -4.21
CA PHE A 212 -9.74 -4.29 -5.20
C PHE A 212 -8.41 -5.05 -5.05
N MET A 213 -7.30 -4.35 -4.80
CA MET A 213 -6.01 -4.97 -4.52
C MET A 213 -6.04 -5.89 -3.30
N HIS A 214 -6.88 -5.57 -2.31
CA HIS A 214 -7.04 -6.37 -1.10
C HIS A 214 -7.97 -7.57 -1.30
N GLU A 215 -9.14 -7.35 -1.89
CA GLU A 215 -10.20 -8.36 -2.02
C GLU A 215 -9.99 -9.32 -3.21
N HIS A 216 -9.27 -8.89 -4.24
CA HIS A 216 -9.10 -9.62 -5.50
C HIS A 216 -7.63 -9.68 -5.99
N PRO A 217 -6.65 -10.04 -5.14
CA PRO A 217 -5.24 -10.00 -5.52
C PRO A 217 -4.95 -10.85 -6.75
N GLY A 218 -4.39 -10.24 -7.80
CA GLY A 218 -4.04 -10.91 -9.06
C GLY A 218 -5.22 -11.35 -9.93
N ALA A 219 -6.46 -11.03 -9.55
CA ALA A 219 -7.67 -11.45 -10.26
C ALA A 219 -8.35 -10.33 -11.07
N PHE A 220 -7.83 -9.10 -11.03
CA PHE A 220 -8.38 -7.95 -11.75
C PHE A 220 -7.31 -7.14 -12.49
N THR A 221 -7.77 -6.35 -13.46
CA THR A 221 -7.01 -5.29 -14.13
C THR A 221 -7.63 -3.93 -13.83
N TRP A 222 -6.82 -2.87 -13.85
CA TRP A 222 -7.25 -1.51 -13.53
C TRP A 222 -6.55 -0.48 -14.40
N GLU A 223 -7.32 0.21 -15.23
CA GLU A 223 -6.80 1.11 -16.25
C GLU A 223 -7.58 2.43 -16.21
N TYR A 224 -6.90 3.58 -16.16
CA TYR A 224 -7.56 4.87 -16.23
C TYR A 224 -7.82 5.25 -17.70
N GLU A 225 -9.06 5.55 -18.05
CA GLU A 225 -9.43 6.09 -19.37
C GLU A 225 -9.51 7.63 -19.38
N GLU A 226 -9.90 8.23 -18.24
CA GLU A 226 -9.97 9.69 -18.08
C GLU A 226 -9.67 10.08 -16.63
N ARG A 227 -8.84 11.12 -16.45
CA ARG A 227 -8.32 11.56 -15.15
C ARG A 227 -8.75 12.99 -14.82
N GLY A 228 -10.05 13.22 -14.63
CA GLY A 228 -10.60 14.50 -14.16
C GLY A 228 -10.22 15.73 -15.01
N PRO A 229 -10.64 16.95 -14.61
CA PRO A 229 -11.55 17.27 -13.50
C PRO A 229 -13.04 17.07 -13.83
N THR A 230 -13.39 16.79 -15.09
CA THR A 230 -14.78 16.71 -15.57
C THR A 230 -15.42 15.34 -15.34
N ALA A 231 -14.65 14.25 -15.46
CA ALA A 231 -15.07 12.89 -15.10
C ALA A 231 -13.84 12.03 -14.77
N TRP A 232 -14.02 11.05 -13.88
CA TRP A 232 -13.03 10.00 -13.62
C TRP A 232 -13.52 8.71 -14.24
N ARG A 233 -12.82 8.22 -15.27
CA ARG A 233 -13.18 6.99 -15.97
C ARG A 233 -12.09 5.95 -15.76
N VAL A 234 -12.48 4.78 -15.25
CA VAL A 234 -11.58 3.68 -14.98
C VAL A 234 -12.16 2.40 -15.54
N ARG A 235 -11.41 1.70 -16.38
CA ARG A 235 -11.70 0.34 -16.80
C ARG A 235 -11.25 -0.66 -15.74
N ILE A 236 -12.17 -1.52 -15.34
CA ILE A 236 -11.95 -2.59 -14.36
C ILE A 236 -12.24 -3.91 -15.08
N GLY A 237 -11.24 -4.79 -15.17
CA GLY A 237 -11.36 -6.08 -15.86
C GLY A 237 -11.09 -7.26 -14.94
N LYS A 238 -11.61 -8.45 -15.29
CA LYS A 238 -11.29 -9.71 -14.63
C LYS A 238 -10.22 -10.45 -15.44
N VAL A 239 -9.16 -10.91 -14.80
CA VAL A 239 -8.05 -11.60 -15.49
C VAL A 239 -8.58 -12.89 -16.17
N PRO A 240 -8.15 -13.21 -17.41
CA PRO A 240 -8.53 -14.46 -18.07
C PRO A 240 -8.08 -15.69 -17.27
N THR A 241 -8.92 -16.72 -17.21
CA THR A 241 -8.50 -18.01 -16.65
C THR A 241 -7.48 -18.65 -17.59
N ALA A 242 -6.29 -19.00 -17.09
CA ALA A 242 -5.34 -19.80 -17.86
C ALA A 242 -5.96 -21.19 -18.14
N THR A 243 -6.17 -21.51 -19.41
CA THR A 243 -6.52 -22.87 -19.89
C THR A 243 -5.30 -23.76 -19.94
#